data_AF-A0A7Y3HMG0-F1
#
_entry.id   AF-A0A7Y3HMG0-F1
#
_cell.length_a   1.000
_cell.length_b   1.000
_cell.length_c   1.000
_cell.angle_alpha   90.00
_cell.angle_beta   90.00
_cell.angle_gamma   90.00
#
_symmetry.space_group_name_H-M   'P 1'
#
loop_
_entity.id
_entity.type
_entity.pdbx_description
1 polymer ?
#
loop_
_entity_poly.entity_id
_entity_poly.type
_entity_poly.pdbx_seq_one_letter_code
_entity_poly.pdbx_strand_id
1 'polypeptide(L)'
;KPSGAFYCFVQLPVDDADTFCQWILESFDYENQTVMMAPASGFYSHPEYGKNQVRIAYVLNNDDLKNAVNCLEKALETYPGRTLKQNKSGSVTA
;
A
#
# COMPACT_ATOMS: atom_id res chain seq x y z
N LYS A 1 12.07 2.61 13.79
CA LYS A 1 12.48 3.97 13.36
C LYS A 1 13.45 3.82 12.19
N PRO A 2 13.15 4.31 10.98
CA PRO A 2 14.05 4.14 9.82
C PRO A 2 15.30 5.03 9.99
N SER A 3 16.48 4.44 9.85
CA SER A 3 17.79 5.07 10.07
C SER A 3 18.31 5.79 8.82
N GLY A 4 17.52 6.69 8.25
CA GLY A 4 17.99 7.60 7.18
C GLY A 4 17.76 7.14 5.73
N ALA A 5 16.75 6.33 5.46
CA ALA A 5 16.32 6.02 4.09
C ALA A 5 14.99 6.73 3.77
N PHE A 6 14.91 7.40 2.62
CA PHE A 6 13.70 8.04 2.09
C PHE A 6 12.62 7.03 1.66
N TYR A 7 12.86 5.74 1.88
CA TYR A 7 11.95 4.66 1.53
C TYR A 7 11.83 3.64 2.66
N CYS A 8 10.65 3.04 2.76
CA CYS A 8 10.38 1.92 3.65
C CYS A 8 9.75 0.76 2.87
N PHE A 9 10.04 -0.47 3.32
CA PHE A 9 9.28 -1.63 2.90
C PHE A 9 8.11 -1.82 3.87
N VAL A 10 6.91 -2.00 3.31
CA VAL A 10 5.69 -2.19 4.08
C VAL A 10 5.02 -3.48 3.58
N GLN A 11 4.58 -4.30 4.52
CA GLN A 11 3.77 -5.47 4.22
C GLN A 11 2.29 -5.07 4.16
N LEU A 12 1.66 -5.27 3.01
CA LEU A 12 0.25 -4.96 2.80
C LEU A 12 -0.63 -6.20 3.03
N PRO A 13 -1.89 -6.02 3.45
CA PRO A 13 -2.84 -7.10 3.64
C PRO A 13 -3.47 -7.53 2.30
N VAL A 14 -2.62 -7.91 1.35
CA VAL A 14 -2.99 -8.34 0.00
C VAL A 14 -2.42 -9.73 -0.25
N ASP A 15 -3.02 -10.44 -1.19
CA ASP A 15 -2.57 -11.75 -1.66
C ASP A 15 -1.29 -11.65 -2.50
N ASP A 16 -1.21 -10.61 -3.32
CA ASP A 16 -0.10 -10.36 -4.23
C ASP A 16 0.09 -8.84 -4.45
N ALA A 17 1.28 -8.34 -4.14
CA ALA A 17 1.64 -6.93 -4.19
C ALA A 17 1.81 -6.44 -5.63
N ASP A 18 2.28 -7.29 -6.55
CA ASP A 18 2.41 -6.94 -7.97
C ASP A 18 1.03 -6.71 -8.59
N THR A 19 0.10 -7.64 -8.33
CA THR A 19 -1.29 -7.57 -8.79
C THR A 19 -1.99 -6.35 -8.19
N PHE A 20 -1.79 -6.09 -6.90
CA PHE A 20 -2.35 -4.90 -6.25
C PHE A 20 -1.80 -3.59 -6.83
N CYS A 21 -0.48 -3.50 -7.07
CA CYS A 21 0.15 -2.31 -7.65
C CYS A 21 -0.35 -2.04 -9.08
N GLN A 22 -0.62 -3.07 -9.87
CA GLN A 22 -1.24 -2.90 -11.18
C GLN A 22 -2.70 -2.45 -11.04
N TRP A 23 -3.48 -3.16 -10.21
CA TRP A 23 -4.90 -2.89 -10.03
C TRP A 23 -5.18 -1.46 -9.55
N ILE A 24 -4.41 -0.96 -8.57
CA ILE A 24 -4.64 0.39 -8.04
C ILE A 24 -4.43 1.48 -9.11
N LEU A 25 -3.59 1.23 -10.10
CA LEU A 25 -3.32 2.17 -11.20
C LEU A 25 -4.34 2.06 -12.35
N GLU A 26 -4.82 0.86 -12.64
CA GLU A 26 -5.69 0.59 -13.80
C GLU A 26 -7.19 0.63 -13.47
N SER A 27 -7.55 0.28 -12.24
CA SER A 27 -8.92 -0.08 -11.86
C SER A 27 -9.43 0.65 -10.60
N PHE A 28 -8.63 1.55 -10.03
CA PHE A 28 -9.00 2.28 -8.83
C PHE A 28 -8.66 3.76 -8.94
N ASP A 29 -9.62 4.59 -8.53
CA ASP A 29 -9.42 5.99 -8.27
C ASP A 29 -10.21 6.38 -7.01
N TYR A 30 -9.66 7.32 -6.25
CA TYR A 30 -10.34 7.94 -5.12
C TYR A 30 -10.15 9.45 -5.24
N GLU A 31 -11.25 10.19 -5.32
CA GLU A 31 -11.24 11.66 -5.52
C GLU A 31 -10.44 12.09 -6.77
N ASN A 32 -10.51 11.30 -7.86
CA ASN A 32 -9.72 11.47 -9.09
C ASN A 32 -8.20 11.36 -8.86
N GLN A 33 -7.77 10.65 -7.83
CA GLN A 33 -6.37 10.39 -7.52
C GLN A 33 -6.12 8.89 -7.36
N THR A 34 -4.89 8.47 -7.65
CA THR A 34 -4.39 7.11 -7.40
C THR A 34 -2.97 7.16 -6.86
N VAL A 35 -2.46 6.03 -6.36
CA VAL A 35 -1.14 5.92 -5.74
C VAL A 35 -0.31 4.88 -6.48
N MET A 36 0.87 5.33 -6.94
CA MET A 36 1.88 4.44 -7.49
C MET A 36 2.81 3.94 -6.38
N MET A 37 3.01 2.63 -6.33
CA MET A 37 3.96 1.96 -5.43
C MET A 37 4.84 0.99 -6.23
N ALA A 38 6.00 0.64 -5.68
CA ALA A 38 6.88 -0.35 -6.27
C ALA A 38 6.74 -1.69 -5.51
N PRO A 39 6.36 -2.80 -6.18
CA PRO A 39 6.34 -4.11 -5.54
C PRO A 39 7.75 -4.54 -5.13
N ALA A 40 7.86 -5.24 -4.00
CA ALA A 40 9.14 -5.69 -3.47
C ALA A 40 9.67 -6.96 -4.15
N SER A 41 8.84 -7.65 -4.92
CA SER A 41 9.18 -8.86 -5.70
C SER A 41 10.46 -8.68 -6.52
N GLY A 42 10.64 -7.52 -7.16
CA GLY A 42 11.83 -7.18 -7.95
C GLY A 42 13.10 -6.88 -7.16
N PHE A 43 13.04 -6.81 -5.82
CA PHE A 43 14.19 -6.51 -4.95
C PHE A 43 14.79 -7.76 -4.30
N TYR A 44 14.11 -8.90 -4.35
CA TYR A 44 14.58 -10.16 -3.75
C TYR A 44 15.01 -11.15 -4.84
N SER A 45 16.07 -11.92 -4.56
CA SER A 45 16.48 -13.03 -5.43
C SER A 45 15.42 -14.15 -5.53
N HIS A 46 14.58 -14.27 -4.49
CA HIS A 46 13.41 -15.15 -4.48
C HIS A 46 12.15 -14.29 -4.33
N PRO A 47 11.33 -14.16 -5.40
CA PRO A 47 10.17 -13.25 -5.41
C PRO A 47 9.14 -13.51 -4.31
N GLU A 48 9.00 -14.75 -3.86
CA GLU A 48 8.07 -15.17 -2.80
C GLU A 48 8.26 -14.39 -1.49
N TYR A 49 9.48 -13.95 -1.17
CA TYR A 49 9.75 -13.18 0.06
C TYR A 49 9.17 -11.76 0.03
N GLY A 50 8.94 -11.21 -1.16
CA GLY A 50 8.40 -9.87 -1.38
C GLY A 50 6.93 -9.86 -1.79
N LYS A 51 6.27 -11.03 -1.83
CA LYS A 51 4.96 -11.22 -2.48
C LYS A 51 3.86 -10.30 -1.97
N ASN A 52 3.89 -9.89 -0.71
CA ASN A 52 2.93 -8.96 -0.11
C ASN A 52 3.60 -7.67 0.40
N GLN A 53 4.80 -7.37 -0.08
CA GLN A 53 5.56 -6.20 0.32
C GLN A 53 5.64 -5.19 -0.82
N VAL A 54 5.54 -3.92 -0.46
CA VAL A 54 5.78 -2.80 -1.36
C VAL A 54 6.82 -1.86 -0.77
N ARG A 55 7.52 -1.15 -1.64
CA ARG A 55 8.42 -0.06 -1.28
C ARG A 55 7.71 1.27 -1.49
N ILE A 56 7.61 2.05 -0.42
CA ILE A 56 7.03 3.40 -0.43
C ILE A 56 8.16 4.41 -0.26
N ALA A 57 8.18 5.44 -1.11
CA ALA A 57 9.14 6.53 -1.04
C ALA A 57 8.46 7.82 -0.55
N TYR A 58 9.01 8.45 0.48
CA TYR A 58 8.52 9.69 1.07
C TYR A 58 9.10 10.91 0.34
N VAL A 59 8.70 11.10 -0.92
CA VAL A 59 9.24 12.14 -1.82
C VAL A 59 8.23 13.24 -2.19
N LEU A 60 7.02 13.15 -1.64
CA LEU A 60 5.94 14.11 -1.85
C LEU A 60 5.90 15.15 -0.73
N ASN A 61 5.23 16.28 -0.97
CA ASN A 61 4.91 17.23 0.10
C ASN A 61 3.94 16.59 1.12
N ASN A 62 3.75 17.24 2.27
CA ASN A 62 2.93 16.68 3.35
C ASN A 62 1.48 16.42 2.96
N ASP A 63 0.90 17.24 2.09
CA ASP A 63 -0.53 17.13 1.75
C ASP A 63 -0.75 16.03 0.71
N ASP A 64 0.12 15.95 -0.30
CA ASP A 64 0.13 14.84 -1.25
C ASP A 64 0.40 13.50 -0.56
N LEU A 65 1.26 13.48 0.47
CA LEU A 65 1.51 12.26 1.25
C LEU A 65 0.25 11.84 2.04
N LYS A 66 -0.48 12.77 2.66
CA LYS A 66 -1.74 12.46 3.35
C LYS A 66 -2.78 11.92 2.36
N ASN A 67 -2.91 12.58 1.20
CA ASN A 67 -3.85 12.16 0.17
C ASN A 67 -3.50 10.77 -0.37
N ALA A 68 -2.22 10.49 -0.59
CA ALA A 68 -1.75 9.17 -1.00
C ALA A 68 -2.06 8.10 0.05
N VAL A 69 -1.83 8.38 1.34
CA VAL A 69 -2.16 7.42 2.40
C VAL A 69 -3.67 7.18 2.49
N ASN A 70 -4.49 8.22 2.37
CA ASN A 70 -5.96 8.09 2.35
C ASN A 70 -6.45 7.28 1.14
N CYS A 71 -5.92 7.57 -0.04
CA CYS A 71 -6.22 6.82 -1.27
C CYS A 71 -5.83 5.34 -1.12
N LEU A 72 -4.65 5.07 -0.55
CA LEU A 72 -4.17 3.71 -0.28
C LEU A 72 -5.07 2.97 0.72
N GLU A 73 -5.53 3.62 1.78
CA GLU A 73 -6.48 3.03 2.73
C GLU A 73 -7.77 2.60 2.03
N LYS A 74 -8.33 3.46 1.18
CA LYS A 74 -9.54 3.18 0.39
C LYS A 74 -9.33 2.11 -0.68
N ALA A 75 -8.16 2.08 -1.31
CA ALA A 75 -7.79 1.00 -2.22
C ALA A 75 -7.77 -0.35 -1.48
N LEU A 76 -7.14 -0.42 -0.31
CA LEU A 76 -7.08 -1.64 0.49
C LEU A 76 -8.45 -2.07 1.02
N GLU A 77 -9.38 -1.16 1.29
CA GLU A 77 -10.77 -1.45 1.66
C GLU A 77 -11.57 -2.17 0.57
N THR A 78 -11.28 -1.85 -0.69
CA THR A 78 -12.07 -2.29 -1.85
C THR A 78 -11.39 -3.38 -2.68
N TYR A 79 -10.08 -3.56 -2.49
CA TYR A 79 -9.31 -4.55 -3.25
C TYR A 79 -9.83 -5.98 -3.03
N PRO A 80 -10.22 -6.71 -4.10
CA PRO A 80 -10.77 -8.06 -3.99
C PRO A 80 -9.82 -9.10 -3.36
N GLY A 81 -8.51 -8.94 -3.56
CA GLY A 81 -7.47 -9.82 -3.02
C GLY A 81 -7.03 -9.49 -1.60
N ARG A 82 -7.77 -8.66 -0.86
CA ARG A 82 -7.44 -8.29 0.53
C ARG A 82 -7.49 -9.51 1.46
N THR A 83 -6.42 -9.75 2.21
CA THR A 83 -6.25 -10.95 3.06
C THR A 83 -6.70 -10.76 4.50
N LEU A 84 -6.86 -9.51 4.97
CA LEU A 84 -7.42 -9.22 6.29
C LEU A 84 -8.95 -9.17 6.23
N LYS A 85 -9.62 -10.15 6.85
CA LYS A 85 -11.05 -10.06 7.17
C LYS A 85 -11.28 -8.85 8.09
N GLN A 86 -12.19 -7.96 7.72
CA GLN A 86 -12.57 -6.81 8.58
C GLN A 86 -13.08 -7.31 9.92
N ASN A 87 -12.23 -7.29 10.95
CA ASN A 87 -12.73 -7.11 12.31
C ASN A 87 -13.02 -5.61 12.44
N LYS A 88 -14.29 -5.23 12.28
CA LYS A 88 -14.77 -3.90 12.69
C LYS A 88 -14.59 -3.79 14.20
N SER A 89 -13.41 -3.40 14.68
CA SER A 89 -13.24 -2.83 16.02
C SER A 89 -13.23 -1.31 15.88
N GLY A 90 -14.41 -0.75 15.69
CA GLY A 90 -14.66 0.60 16.17
C GLY A 90 -14.65 0.55 17.69
N SER A 91 -13.61 1.09 18.30
CA SER A 91 -13.66 1.62 19.66
C SER A 91 -12.54 2.63 19.79
N VAL A 92 -12.83 3.85 19.34
CA VAL A 92 -12.29 5.05 19.99
C VAL A 92 -12.82 4.99 21.42
N THR A 93 -11.92 4.81 22.39
CA THR A 93 -12.20 5.07 23.80
C THR A 93 -11.00 5.77 24.40
N ALA A 94 -11.27 7.04 24.76
CA ALA A 94 -10.66 7.91 25.77
C ALA A 94 -9.14 8.10 25.75
#